data_AF-A0A1U9P8T3-F1
#
_entry.id   AF-A0A1U9P8T3-F1
#
_cell.length_a   1.000
_cell.length_b   1.000
_cell.length_c   1.000
_cell.angle_alpha   90.00
_cell.angle_beta   90.00
_cell.angle_gamma   90.00
#
_symmetry.space_group_name_H-M   'P 1'
#
loop_
_entity.id
_entity.type
_entity.pdbx_description
1 polymer ?
#
loop_
_entity_poly.entity_id
_entity_poly.type
_entity_poly.pdbx_seq_one_letter_code
_entity_poly.pdbx_strand_id
1 'polypeptide(L)'
;MPELTPAALREAVAKIAPSRVPDLTQHLFEATTSAQQAQSLAPLRAFIHSWAVFVEIERHPRRAARLHALERLVQEGADDPASALAEIQQILDKAEAETGL
;
A
#
# COMPACT_ATOMS: atom_id res chain seq x y z
N MET A 1 11.99 -3.99 6.65
CA MET A 1 11.39 -3.97 5.31
C MET A 1 11.83 -5.20 4.54
N PRO A 2 10.95 -5.84 3.74
CA PRO A 2 11.38 -6.87 2.80
C PRO A 2 12.27 -6.25 1.72
N GLU A 3 12.98 -7.08 0.96
CA GLU A 3 13.58 -6.61 -0.28
C GLU A 3 12.50 -6.02 -1.20
N LEU A 4 12.83 -4.96 -1.93
CA LEU A 4 11.89 -4.24 -2.78
C LEU A 4 11.76 -4.93 -4.14
N THR A 5 11.38 -6.21 -4.09
CA THR A 5 11.12 -7.06 -5.26
C THR A 5 9.69 -7.61 -5.19
N PRO A 6 9.03 -7.88 -6.33
CA PRO A 6 7.67 -8.43 -6.32
C PRO A 6 7.53 -9.73 -5.53
N ALA A 7 8.54 -10.60 -5.58
CA ALA A 7 8.55 -11.87 -4.84
C ALA A 7 8.59 -11.64 -3.31
N ALA A 8 9.53 -10.81 -2.84
CA ALA A 8 9.67 -10.51 -1.42
C ALA A 8 8.45 -9.75 -0.86
N LEU A 9 7.86 -8.85 -1.66
CA LEU A 9 6.59 -8.19 -1.31
C LEU A 9 5.45 -9.20 -1.20
N ARG A 10 5.30 -10.12 -2.16
CA ARG A 10 4.29 -11.19 -2.10
C ARG A 10 4.43 -12.04 -0.83
N GLU A 11 5.66 -12.43 -0.49
CA GLU A 11 5.93 -13.20 0.73
C GLU A 11 5.58 -12.43 2.01
N ALA A 12 5.91 -11.14 2.05
CA ALA A 12 5.57 -10.28 3.18
C ALA A 12 4.04 -10.17 3.34
N VAL A 13 3.32 -9.88 2.26
CA VAL A 13 1.85 -9.78 2.25
C VAL A 13 1.21 -11.11 2.65
N ALA A 14 1.71 -12.24 2.16
CA ALA A 14 1.20 -13.56 2.53
C ALA A 14 1.32 -13.85 4.04
N LYS A 15 2.28 -13.22 4.74
CA LYS A 15 2.47 -13.37 6.19
C LYS A 15 1.60 -12.40 7.00
N ILE A 16 1.48 -11.14 6.58
CA ILE A 16 0.85 -10.08 7.40
C ILE A 16 -0.60 -9.80 7.01
N ALA A 17 -0.96 -9.97 5.74
CA ALA A 17 -2.30 -9.71 5.21
C ALA A 17 -2.66 -10.72 4.09
N PRO A 18 -2.88 -12.01 4.43
CA PRO A 18 -3.08 -13.06 3.44
C PRO A 18 -4.24 -12.80 2.48
N SER A 19 -5.29 -12.12 2.95
CA SER A 19 -6.45 -11.73 2.14
C SER A 19 -6.12 -10.74 1.02
N ARG A 20 -4.97 -10.06 1.07
CA ARG A 20 -4.52 -9.06 0.08
C ARG A 20 -3.61 -9.64 -1.01
N VAL A 21 -3.24 -10.92 -0.91
CA VAL A 21 -2.42 -11.58 -1.95
C VAL A 21 -3.09 -11.58 -3.33
N PRO A 22 -4.42 -11.79 -3.47
CA PRO A 22 -5.12 -11.65 -4.75
C PRO A 22 -4.98 -10.24 -5.34
N ASP A 23 -5.23 -9.20 -4.54
CA ASP A 23 -5.10 -7.79 -4.94
C ASP A 23 -3.68 -7.48 -5.43
N LEU A 24 -2.65 -7.94 -4.70
CA LEU A 24 -1.25 -7.79 -5.10
C LEU A 24 -0.97 -8.45 -6.44
N THR A 25 -1.49 -9.64 -6.65
CA THR A 25 -1.28 -10.40 -7.88
C THR A 25 -1.93 -9.68 -9.06
N GLN A 26 -3.16 -9.21 -8.89
CA GLN A 26 -3.87 -8.45 -9.92
C GLN A 26 -3.14 -7.14 -10.27
N HIS A 27 -2.73 -6.37 -9.26
CA HIS A 27 -2.03 -5.11 -9.49
C HIS A 27 -0.66 -5.33 -10.18
N LEU A 28 0.03 -6.45 -9.94
CA LEU A 28 1.24 -6.81 -10.69
C LEU A 28 0.95 -7.07 -12.18
N PHE A 29 -0.15 -7.77 -12.49
CA PHE A 29 -0.58 -7.99 -13.87
C PHE A 29 -0.88 -6.66 -14.57
N GLU A 30 -1.66 -5.80 -13.93
CA GLU A 30 -1.99 -4.46 -14.43
C GLU A 30 -0.72 -3.63 -14.67
N ALA A 31 0.19 -3.56 -13.71
CA ALA A 31 1.45 -2.84 -13.84
C ALA A 31 2.33 -3.40 -14.97
N THR A 32 2.35 -4.71 -15.17
CA THR A 32 3.08 -5.34 -16.28
C THR A 32 2.47 -4.98 -17.64
N THR A 33 1.15 -5.05 -17.75
CA THR A 33 0.42 -4.63 -18.97
C THR A 33 0.65 -3.15 -19.28
N SER A 34 0.53 -2.28 -18.28
CA SER A 34 0.78 -0.84 -18.45
C SER A 34 2.24 -0.55 -18.82
N ALA A 35 3.20 -1.26 -18.22
CA ALA A 35 4.61 -1.11 -18.54
C ALA A 35 4.92 -1.46 -20.00
N GLN A 36 4.29 -2.54 -20.50
CA GLN A 36 4.40 -2.93 -21.91
C GLN A 36 3.78 -1.88 -22.83
N GLN A 37 2.56 -1.42 -22.54
CA GLN A 37 1.85 -0.43 -23.36
C GLN A 37 2.58 0.92 -23.41
N ALA A 38 3.11 1.36 -22.27
CA ALA A 38 3.84 2.62 -22.14
C ALA A 38 5.33 2.51 -22.53
N GLN A 39 5.81 1.30 -22.84
CA GLN A 39 7.23 0.99 -23.05
C GLN A 39 8.14 1.57 -21.94
N SER A 40 7.69 1.45 -20.69
CA SER A 40 8.32 2.10 -19.54
C SER A 40 8.23 1.24 -18.30
N LEU A 41 9.29 1.20 -17.49
CA LEU A 41 9.29 0.53 -16.19
C LEU A 41 8.61 1.35 -15.08
N ALA A 42 8.10 2.55 -15.38
CA ALA A 42 7.44 3.39 -14.38
C ALA A 42 6.27 2.71 -13.66
N PRO A 43 5.36 1.97 -14.34
CA PRO A 43 4.26 1.28 -13.67
C PRO A 43 4.75 0.20 -12.70
N LEU A 44 5.82 -0.53 -13.04
CA LEU A 44 6.42 -1.54 -12.13
C LEU A 44 7.09 -0.90 -10.91
N ARG A 45 7.71 0.27 -11.07
CA ARG A 45 8.24 1.03 -9.92
C ARG A 45 7.12 1.51 -9.00
N ALA A 46 6.01 2.02 -9.57
CA ALA A 46 4.83 2.42 -8.81
C ALA A 46 4.19 1.24 -8.07
N PHE A 47 4.12 0.07 -8.71
CA PHE A 47 3.71 -1.18 -8.06
C PHE A 47 4.59 -1.50 -6.85
N ILE A 48 5.92 -1.54 -7.00
CA ILE A 48 6.84 -1.82 -5.89
C ILE A 48 6.64 -0.82 -4.76
N HIS A 49 6.55 0.48 -5.10
CA HIS A 49 6.38 1.54 -4.13
C HIS A 49 5.08 1.40 -3.32
N SER A 50 3.93 1.29 -3.99
CA SER A 50 2.63 1.14 -3.33
C SER A 50 2.58 -0.04 -2.36
N TRP A 51 3.11 -1.20 -2.77
CA TRP A 51 3.11 -2.41 -1.93
C TRP A 51 4.17 -2.37 -0.83
N ALA A 52 5.28 -1.64 -1.02
CA ALA A 52 6.24 -1.38 0.05
C ALA A 52 5.61 -0.55 1.17
N VAL A 53 4.91 0.55 0.81
CA VAL A 53 4.18 1.40 1.77
C VAL A 53 3.11 0.58 2.51
N PHE A 54 2.33 -0.21 1.78
CA PHE A 54 1.33 -1.11 2.37
C PHE A 54 1.96 -2.07 3.39
N VAL A 55 3.06 -2.75 3.03
CA VAL A 55 3.76 -3.67 3.93
C VAL A 55 4.32 -2.94 5.15
N GLU A 56 4.85 -1.72 4.98
CA GLU A 56 5.34 -0.92 6.10
C GLU A 56 4.21 -0.51 7.05
N ILE A 57 3.01 -0.24 6.55
CA ILE A 57 1.87 0.06 7.43
C ILE A 57 1.40 -1.19 8.19
N GLU A 58 1.18 -2.29 7.46
CA GLU A 58 0.59 -3.52 8.02
C GLU A 58 1.51 -4.24 9.02
N ARG A 59 2.83 -4.09 8.89
CA ARG A 59 3.77 -4.62 9.91
C ARG A 59 3.71 -3.88 11.25
N HIS A 60 3.00 -2.74 11.34
CA HIS A 60 2.77 -1.99 12.58
C HIS A 60 1.28 -2.03 12.96
N PRO A 61 0.81 -3.03 13.73
CA PRO A 61 -0.62 -3.30 13.92
C PRO A 61 -1.44 -2.11 14.45
N ARG A 62 -0.85 -1.27 15.31
CA ARG A 62 -1.52 -0.06 15.82
C ARG A 62 -1.73 0.99 14.74
N ARG A 63 -0.75 1.16 13.84
CA ARG A 63 -0.82 2.11 12.73
C ARG A 63 -1.85 1.62 11.71
N ALA A 64 -1.79 0.34 11.35
CA ALA A 64 -2.76 -0.29 10.45
C ALA A 64 -4.20 -0.18 11.00
N ALA A 65 -4.41 -0.52 12.28
CA ALA A 65 -5.73 -0.40 12.90
C ALA A 65 -6.27 1.05 12.90
N ARG A 66 -5.40 2.05 13.09
CA ARG A 66 -5.79 3.46 13.01
C ARG A 66 -6.16 3.85 11.58
N LEU A 67 -5.36 3.46 10.59
CA LEU A 67 -5.66 3.69 9.17
C LEU A 67 -7.03 3.11 8.78
N HIS A 68 -7.25 1.81 9.07
CA HIS A 68 -8.52 1.12 8.77
C HIS A 68 -9.72 1.73 9.51
N ALA A 69 -9.52 2.33 10.68
CA ALA A 69 -10.58 3.06 11.38
C ALA A 69 -10.91 4.39 10.69
N LEU A 70 -9.89 5.13 10.25
CA LEU A 70 -10.07 6.40 9.53
C LEU A 70 -10.72 6.19 8.15
N GLU A 71 -10.30 5.17 7.41
CA GLU A 71 -10.88 4.81 6.12
C GLU A 71 -12.37 4.46 6.26
N ARG A 72 -12.73 3.70 7.29
CA ARG A 72 -14.14 3.41 7.61
C ARG A 72 -14.92 4.66 7.97
N LEU A 73 -14.37 5.56 8.78
CA LEU A 73 -15.03 6.83 9.10
C LEU A 73 -15.31 7.66 7.84
N VAL A 74 -14.35 7.75 6.92
CA VAL A 74 -14.54 8.45 5.63
C VAL A 74 -15.63 7.76 4.80
N GLN A 75 -15.60 6.43 4.70
CA GLN A 75 -16.57 5.66 3.93
C GLN A 75 -17.99 5.73 4.51
N GLU A 76 -18.13 5.78 5.83
CA GLU A 76 -19.40 5.86 6.56
C GLU A 76 -19.96 7.29 6.60
N GLY A 77 -19.23 8.28 6.10
CA GLY A 77 -19.68 9.67 6.03
C GLY A 77 -19.41 10.46 7.32
N ALA A 78 -18.16 10.50 7.76
CA ALA A 78 -17.72 11.28 8.91
C ALA A 78 -18.19 12.74 8.87
N ASP A 79 -18.49 13.30 10.05
CA ASP A 79 -18.85 14.71 10.22
C ASP A 79 -17.71 15.67 9.78
N ASP A 80 -16.46 15.24 9.94
CA ASP A 80 -15.26 15.95 9.46
C ASP A 80 -14.36 14.99 8.65
N PRO A 81 -14.66 14.78 7.36
CA PRO A 81 -13.85 13.91 6.51
C PRO A 81 -12.49 14.52 6.20
N ALA A 82 -12.34 15.85 6.26
CA ALA A 82 -11.08 16.52 5.94
C ALA A 82 -10.00 16.20 6.97
N SER A 83 -10.33 16.24 8.26
CA SER A 83 -9.40 15.83 9.31
C SER A 83 -9.02 14.35 9.23
N ALA A 84 -9.99 13.47 8.91
CA ALA A 84 -9.71 12.04 8.74
C ALA A 84 -8.77 11.79 7.55
N LEU A 85 -9.01 12.43 6.40
CA LEU A 85 -8.15 12.35 5.22
C LEU A 85 -6.75 12.90 5.48
N ALA A 86 -6.62 14.00 6.24
CA ALA A 86 -5.33 14.57 6.61
C ALA A 86 -4.51 13.58 7.46
N GLU A 87 -5.14 12.90 8.42
CA GLU A 87 -4.43 11.89 9.23
C GLU A 87 -4.09 10.64 8.42
N ILE A 88 -4.96 10.20 7.51
CA ILE A 88 -4.64 9.12 6.55
C ILE A 88 -3.38 9.49 5.76
N GLN A 89 -3.32 10.70 5.20
CA GLN A 89 -2.15 11.15 4.44
C GLN A 89 -0.88 11.15 5.30
N GLN A 90 -0.95 11.61 6.55
CA GLN A 90 0.20 11.57 7.48
C GLN A 90 0.70 10.14 7.74
N ILE A 91 -0.21 9.17 7.85
CA ILE A 91 0.15 7.76 8.03
C ILE A 91 0.86 7.23 6.78
N LEU A 92 0.35 7.56 5.59
CA LEU A 92 0.94 7.17 4.30
C LEU A 92 2.34 7.79 4.13
N ASP A 93 2.47 9.10 4.31
CA ASP A 93 3.74 9.83 4.17
C ASP A 93 4.81 9.28 5.12
N LYS A 94 4.42 8.97 6.37
CA LYS A 94 5.33 8.38 7.35
C LYS A 94 5.77 6.98 6.94
N ALA A 95 4.86 6.15 6.46
CA ALA A 95 5.20 4.82 5.97
C ALA A 95 6.10 4.90 4.74
N GLU A 96 5.84 5.83 3.83
CA GLU A 96 6.68 6.10 2.66
C GLU A 96 8.12 6.43 3.06
N ALA A 97 8.31 7.39 3.97
CA ALA A 97 9.64 7.75 4.47
C ALA A 97 10.38 6.58 5.15
N GLU A 98 9.65 5.65 5.77
CA GLU A 98 10.19 4.46 6.43
C GLU A 98 10.50 3.31 5.46
N THR A 99 10.07 3.39 4.20
CA THR A 99 10.38 2.39 3.17
C THR A 99 11.79 2.51 2.59
N GLY A 100 12.40 3.70 2.66
CA GLY A 100 13.72 3.99 2.11
C GLY A 100 13.77 4.08 0.58
N LEU A 101 12.62 4.30 -0.07
CA LEU A 101 12.47 4.54 -1.51
C LEU A 101 12.73 6.00 -1.91
#